data_AF-A0A232FEY0-F1
#
_entry.id   AF-A0A232FEY0-F1
#
_cell.length_a   1.000
_cell.length_b   1.000
_cell.length_c   1.000
_cell.angle_alpha   90.00
_cell.angle_beta   90.00
_cell.angle_gamma   90.00
#
_symmetry.space_group_name_H-M   'P 1'
#
loop_
_entity.id
_entity.type
_entity.pdbx_description
1 polymer ?
#
loop_
_entity_poly.entity_id
_entity_poly.type
_entity_poly.pdbx_seq_one_letter_code
_entity_poly.pdbx_strand_id
1 'polypeptide(L)'
;MEKESDCIRAYYKLNKFSMTLLGHWPYQSENSIKIVTFLWLFQHLSILLPELIRFVEIRNNVDYVILAFSPLIYNIVVGIKFVNGSLNRHKIKITLDTIQSDWKSLRTEEEARILANYSSFGKLCTVGWACKLALR
;
A
#
# COMPACT_ATOMS: atom_id res chain seq x y z
N MET A 1 26.52 6.18 10.43
CA MET A 1 26.09 5.16 9.47
C MET A 1 25.12 4.13 10.06
N GLU A 2 25.41 3.48 11.19
CA GLU A 2 24.49 2.49 11.80
C GLU A 2 23.22 3.13 12.39
N LYS A 3 23.37 4.23 13.16
CA LYS A 3 22.25 5.03 13.72
C LYS A 3 21.26 5.57 12.67
N GLU A 4 21.73 5.85 11.46
CA GLU A 4 20.96 6.47 10.38
C GLU A 4 20.11 5.44 9.61
N SER A 5 20.66 4.23 9.42
CA SER A 5 19.91 3.05 8.98
C SER A 5 18.76 2.71 9.94
N ASP A 6 18.97 2.91 11.24
CA ASP A 6 17.96 2.66 12.27
C ASP A 6 16.83 3.71 12.27
N CYS A 7 17.14 4.97 12.01
CA CYS A 7 16.12 6.03 11.88
C CYS A 7 15.17 5.78 10.70
N ILE A 8 15.70 5.44 9.52
CA ILE A 8 14.87 5.08 8.36
C ILE A 8 14.00 3.87 8.69
N ARG A 9 14.60 2.85 9.35
CA ARG A 9 13.87 1.66 9.81
C ARG A 9 12.74 2.02 10.77
N ALA A 10 12.93 3.01 11.65
CA ALA A 10 11.93 3.43 12.62
C ALA A 10 10.75 4.21 12.00
N TYR A 11 11.01 5.08 11.01
CA TYR A 11 9.96 5.87 10.35
C TYR A 11 9.14 5.02 9.38
N TYR A 12 9.79 4.14 8.62
CA TYR A 12 9.14 3.38 7.55
C TYR A 12 8.71 1.97 7.99
N LYS A 13 8.80 1.62 9.28
CA LYS A 13 8.46 0.28 9.79
C LYS A 13 7.07 -0.18 9.36
N LEU A 14 6.07 0.68 9.54
CA LEU A 14 4.68 0.35 9.22
C LEU A 14 4.47 0.27 7.69
N ASN A 15 5.01 1.23 6.93
CA ASN A 15 4.98 1.19 5.46
C ASN A 15 5.60 -0.11 4.93
N LYS A 16 6.78 -0.47 5.43
CA LYS A 16 7.46 -1.72 5.09
C LYS A 16 6.59 -2.93 5.40
N PHE A 17 6.01 -2.99 6.60
CA PHE A 17 5.13 -4.09 6.99
C PHE A 17 3.92 -4.20 6.04
N SER A 18 3.18 -3.10 5.82
CA SER A 18 2.01 -3.06 4.95
C SER A 18 2.33 -3.43 3.50
N MET A 19 3.42 -2.91 2.94
CA MET A 19 3.83 -3.20 1.57
C MET A 19 4.34 -4.64 1.41
N THR A 20 4.99 -5.21 2.43
CA THR A 20 5.43 -6.61 2.43
C THR A 20 4.22 -7.55 2.44
N LEU A 21 3.19 -7.21 3.23
CA LEU A 21 1.93 -7.94 3.29
C LEU A 21 1.19 -7.93 1.95
N LEU A 22 1.38 -6.90 1.12
CA LEU A 22 0.80 -6.80 -0.23
C LEU A 22 1.73 -7.34 -1.33
N GLY A 23 2.97 -7.74 -1.01
CA GLY A 23 3.96 -8.18 -2.01
C GLY A 23 4.54 -7.03 -2.85
N HIS A 24 4.29 -5.78 -2.47
CA HIS A 24 4.80 -4.58 -3.15
C HIS A 24 6.17 -4.15 -2.64
N TRP A 25 6.65 -4.71 -1.54
CA TRP A 25 7.94 -4.33 -0.98
C TRP A 25 9.09 -4.76 -1.92
N PRO A 26 9.93 -3.82 -2.40
CA PRO A 26 10.90 -4.13 -3.45
C PRO A 26 12.03 -5.04 -3.00
N TYR A 27 12.35 -5.08 -1.71
CA TYR A 27 13.44 -5.91 -1.17
C TYR A 27 12.94 -7.26 -0.60
N GLN A 28 11.71 -7.68 -0.91
CA GLN A 28 11.15 -8.97 -0.52
C GLN A 28 11.61 -10.07 -1.50
N SER A 29 11.64 -11.33 -1.05
CA SER A 29 12.01 -12.45 -1.91
C SER A 29 10.96 -12.68 -3.01
N GLU A 30 11.41 -13.00 -4.22
CA GLU A 30 10.53 -13.19 -5.39
C GLU A 30 9.48 -14.29 -5.17
N ASN A 31 9.83 -15.36 -4.44
CA ASN A 31 8.86 -16.40 -4.08
C ASN A 31 7.78 -15.89 -3.13
N SER A 32 8.16 -15.08 -2.13
CA SER A 32 7.18 -14.49 -1.20
C SER A 32 6.26 -13.51 -1.91
N ILE A 33 6.79 -12.70 -2.84
CA ILE A 33 5.99 -11.80 -3.68
C ILE A 33 4.97 -12.59 -4.51
N LYS A 34 5.40 -13.67 -5.17
CA LYS A 34 4.50 -14.52 -5.97
C LYS A 34 3.38 -15.11 -5.12
N ILE A 35 3.71 -15.66 -3.95
CA ILE A 35 2.73 -16.26 -3.02
C ILE A 35 1.72 -15.20 -2.56
N VAL A 36 2.19 -14.06 -2.07
CA VAL A 36 1.32 -12.98 -1.57
C VAL A 36 0.44 -12.42 -2.69
N THR A 37 1.00 -12.23 -3.89
CA THR A 37 0.25 -11.77 -5.07
C THR A 37 -0.85 -12.76 -5.44
N PHE A 38 -0.53 -14.06 -5.43
CA PHE A 38 -1.51 -15.11 -5.71
C PHE A 38 -2.64 -15.11 -4.67
N LEU A 39 -2.32 -15.04 -3.38
CA LEU A 39 -3.32 -14.98 -2.30
C LEU A 39 -4.22 -13.75 -2.44
N TRP A 40 -3.64 -12.60 -2.78
CA TRP A 40 -4.38 -11.37 -2.99
C TRP A 40 -5.34 -11.47 -4.18
N LEU A 41 -4.87 -12.00 -5.32
CA LEU A 41 -5.72 -12.22 -6.50
C LEU A 41 -6.85 -13.20 -6.22
N PHE A 42 -6.55 -14.29 -5.50
CA PHE A 42 -7.55 -15.28 -5.11
C PHE A 42 -8.62 -14.67 -4.21
N GLN A 43 -8.22 -13.93 -3.17
CA GLN A 43 -9.14 -13.20 -2.29
C GLN A 43 -9.98 -12.18 -3.08
N HIS A 44 -9.35 -11.44 -3.99
CA HIS A 44 -10.06 -10.41 -4.76
C HIS A 44 -11.09 -11.04 -5.70
N LEU A 45 -10.75 -12.15 -6.36
CA LEU A 45 -11.69 -12.88 -7.21
C LEU A 45 -12.84 -13.49 -6.39
N SER A 46 -12.58 -13.98 -5.18
CA SER A 46 -13.62 -14.54 -4.31
C SER A 46 -14.64 -13.49 -3.86
N ILE A 47 -14.27 -12.20 -3.83
CA ILE A 47 -15.18 -11.08 -3.52
C ILE A 47 -15.90 -10.63 -4.79
N LEU A 48 -15.19 -10.51 -5.91
CA LEU A 48 -15.74 -9.98 -7.15
C LEU A 48 -16.84 -10.89 -7.72
N LEU A 49 -16.70 -12.22 -7.60
CA LEU A 49 -17.68 -13.17 -8.13
C LEU A 49 -19.07 -13.03 -7.49
N PRO A 50 -19.23 -13.08 -6.14
CA PRO A 50 -20.51 -12.79 -5.49
C PRO A 50 -21.10 -11.42 -5.81
N GLU A 51 -20.26 -10.39 -5.94
CA GLU A 51 -20.72 -9.04 -6.30
C GLU A 51 -21.35 -9.00 -7.70
N LEU A 52 -20.71 -9.66 -8.68
CA LEU A 52 -21.26 -9.76 -10.03
C LEU A 52 -22.56 -10.56 -10.07
N ILE A 53 -22.64 -11.68 -9.35
CA ILE A 53 -23.87 -12.49 -9.24
C ILE A 53 -25.01 -11.63 -8.67
N ARG A 54 -24.75 -10.95 -7.54
CA ARG A 54 -25.73 -10.06 -6.92
C ARG A 54 -26.19 -8.96 -7.86
N PHE A 55 -25.27 -8.41 -8.66
CA PHE A 55 -25.59 -7.38 -9.65
C PHE A 55 -26.55 -7.91 -10.74
N VAL A 56 -26.38 -9.16 -11.18
CA VAL A 56 -27.28 -9.82 -12.14
C VAL A 56 -28.65 -10.10 -11.51
N GLU A 57 -28.72 -10.49 -10.25
CA GLU A 57 -29.98 -10.75 -9.54
C GLU A 57 -30.83 -9.50 -9.39
N ILE A 58 -30.22 -8.38 -8.99
CA ILE A 58 -30.93 -7.13 -8.71
C ILE A 58 -31.15 -6.26 -9.95
N ARG A 59 -30.70 -6.69 -11.15
CA ARG A 59 -30.65 -5.87 -12.38
C ARG A 59 -31.96 -5.19 -12.79
N ASN A 60 -33.10 -5.77 -12.40
CA ASN A 60 -34.42 -5.25 -12.73
C ASN A 60 -34.92 -4.18 -11.73
N ASN A 61 -34.19 -3.95 -10.64
CA ASN A 61 -34.51 -2.95 -9.64
C ASN A 61 -33.39 -1.90 -9.59
N VAL A 62 -33.67 -0.75 -10.21
CA VAL A 62 -32.70 0.34 -10.38
C VAL A 62 -32.17 0.87 -9.04
N ASP A 63 -33.02 0.96 -8.02
CA ASP A 63 -32.62 1.46 -6.70
C ASP A 63 -31.57 0.55 -6.05
N TYR A 64 -31.74 -0.77 -6.14
CA TYR A 64 -30.76 -1.72 -5.63
C TYR A 64 -29.48 -1.77 -6.48
N VAL A 65 -29.60 -1.61 -7.80
CA VAL A 65 -28.44 -1.54 -8.71
C VAL A 65 -27.54 -0.35 -8.34
N ILE A 66 -28.12 0.83 -8.09
CA ILE A 66 -27.37 2.03 -7.70
C ILE A 66 -26.60 1.79 -6.39
N LEU A 67 -27.25 1.16 -5.40
CA LEU A 67 -26.61 0.83 -4.11
C LEU A 67 -25.45 -0.17 -4.27
N ALA A 68 -25.59 -1.16 -5.15
CA ALA A 68 -24.54 -2.15 -5.43
C ALA A 68 -23.39 -1.60 -6.28
N PHE A 69 -23.57 -0.44 -6.91
CA PHE A 69 -22.55 0.18 -7.77
C PHE A 69 -21.34 0.68 -6.97
N SER A 70 -21.58 1.24 -5.78
CA SER A 70 -20.51 1.76 -4.92
C SER A 70 -19.46 0.71 -4.51
N PRO A 71 -19.83 -0.48 -3.98
CA PRO A 71 -18.84 -1.51 -3.65
C PRO A 71 -18.13 -2.06 -4.90
N LEU A 72 -18.83 -2.19 -6.03
CA LEU A 72 -18.23 -2.65 -7.29
C LEU A 72 -17.12 -1.70 -7.78
N ILE A 73 -17.40 -0.39 -7.84
CA ILE A 73 -16.38 0.62 -8.19
C ILE A 73 -15.20 0.53 -7.21
N TYR A 74 -15.48 0.43 -5.92
CA TYR A 74 -14.44 0.35 -4.90
C TYR A 74 -13.51 -0.84 -5.16
N ASN A 75 -14.06 -2.03 -5.41
CA ASN A 75 -13.25 -3.22 -5.71
C ASN A 75 -12.43 -3.06 -7.00
N ILE A 76 -13.02 -2.51 -8.07
CA ILE A 76 -12.30 -2.24 -9.32
C ILE A 76 -11.11 -1.30 -9.07
N VAL A 77 -11.32 -0.20 -8.34
CA VAL A 77 -10.25 0.77 -8.03
C VAL A 77 -9.13 0.12 -7.21
N VAL A 78 -9.49 -0.71 -6.22
CA VAL A 78 -8.52 -1.46 -5.42
C VAL A 78 -7.74 -2.45 -6.29
N GLY A 79 -8.41 -3.15 -7.21
CA GLY A 79 -7.83 -3.99 -8.26
C GLY A 79 -6.77 -3.26 -9.09
N ILE A 80 -7.15 -2.13 -9.68
CA ILE A 80 -6.26 -1.30 -10.50
C ILE A 80 -5.05 -0.84 -9.69
N LYS A 81 -5.26 -0.35 -8.46
CA LYS A 81 -4.16 0.10 -7.59
C LYS A 81 -3.19 -1.02 -7.26
N PHE A 82 -3.70 -2.22 -6.99
CA PHE A 82 -2.86 -3.37 -6.70
C PHE A 82 -1.98 -3.75 -7.89
N VAL A 83 -2.59 -3.91 -9.08
CA VAL A 83 -1.87 -4.23 -10.32
C VAL A 83 -0.85 -3.14 -10.65
N ASN A 84 -1.23 -1.87 -10.51
CA ASN A 84 -0.33 -0.74 -10.72
C ASN A 84 0.91 -0.80 -9.81
N GLY A 85 0.71 -1.09 -8.52
CA GLY A 85 1.81 -1.25 -7.56
C GLY A 85 2.73 -2.42 -7.91
N SER A 86 2.17 -3.54 -8.38
CA SER A 86 2.94 -4.70 -8.81
C SER A 86 3.76 -4.42 -10.06
N LEU A 87 3.19 -3.77 -11.08
CA LEU A 87 3.88 -3.41 -12.32
C LEU A 87 4.94 -2.30 -12.11
N ASN A 88 4.63 -1.32 -11.27
CA ASN A 88 5.51 -0.19 -10.98
C ASN A 88 6.38 -0.40 -9.74
N ARG A 89 6.58 -1.65 -9.28
CA ARG A 89 7.44 -1.99 -8.14
C ARG A 89 8.87 -1.44 -8.28
N HIS A 90 9.39 -1.36 -9.51
CA HIS A 90 10.71 -0.76 -9.75
C HIS A 90 10.75 0.72 -9.36
N LYS A 91 9.67 1.48 -9.58
CA LYS A 91 9.58 2.89 -9.19
C LYS A 91 9.57 3.04 -7.68
N ILE A 92 8.84 2.16 -6.98
CA ILE A 92 8.85 2.08 -5.53
C ILE A 92 10.28 1.84 -5.01
N LYS A 93 11.02 0.94 -5.65
CA LYS A 93 12.43 0.69 -5.32
C LYS A 93 13.28 1.94 -5.47
N ILE A 94 13.18 2.62 -6.63
CA ILE A 94 13.92 3.85 -6.89
C ILE A 94 13.61 4.89 -5.82
N THR A 95 12.34 5.12 -5.47
CA THR A 95 11.96 6.07 -4.42
C THR A 95 12.59 5.73 -3.07
N LEU A 96 12.57 4.46 -2.66
CA LEU A 96 13.16 4.04 -1.39
C LEU A 96 14.70 4.14 -1.39
N ASP A 97 15.34 3.78 -2.51
CA ASP A 97 16.79 3.92 -2.69
C ASP A 97 17.20 5.41 -2.64
N THR A 98 16.43 6.29 -3.28
CA THR A 98 16.63 7.75 -3.22
C THR A 98 16.50 8.27 -1.79
N ILE A 99 15.44 7.92 -1.06
CA ILE A 99 15.29 8.31 0.35
C ILE A 99 16.52 7.86 1.15
N GLN A 100 16.96 6.62 0.98
CA GLN A 100 18.14 6.12 1.69
C GLN A 100 19.44 6.87 1.32
N SER A 101 19.58 7.25 0.05
CA SER A 101 20.69 8.07 -0.43
C SER A 101 20.64 9.48 0.17
N ASP A 102 19.46 10.09 0.21
CA ASP A 102 19.25 11.45 0.74
C ASP A 102 19.64 11.50 2.21
N TRP A 103 19.22 10.52 3.02
CA TRP A 103 19.67 10.37 4.40
C TRP A 103 21.21 10.30 4.49
N LYS A 104 21.86 9.43 3.71
CA LYS A 104 23.33 9.29 3.75
C LYS A 104 24.11 10.54 3.29
N SER A 105 23.47 11.44 2.55
CA SER A 105 24.10 12.62 1.95
C SER A 105 23.87 13.91 2.74
N LEU A 106 23.21 13.83 3.91
CA LEU A 106 22.99 14.97 4.81
C LEU A 106 24.32 15.58 5.27
N ARG A 107 24.43 16.91 5.17
CA ARG A 107 25.64 17.68 5.53
C ARG A 107 25.43 18.59 6.72
N THR A 108 24.19 19.02 6.96
CA THR A 108 23.86 19.98 8.01
C THR A 108 22.77 19.43 8.93
N GLU A 109 22.76 19.93 10.18
CA GLU A 109 21.70 19.60 11.13
C GLU A 109 20.31 20.06 10.65
N GLU A 110 20.25 21.15 9.90
CA GLU A 110 18.99 21.66 9.35
C GLU A 110 18.41 20.73 8.28
N GLU A 111 19.23 20.22 7.35
CA GLU A 111 18.80 19.20 6.38
C GLU A 111 18.28 17.93 7.09
N ALA A 112 19.00 17.48 8.13
CA ALA A 112 18.58 16.32 8.92
C ALA A 112 17.24 16.56 9.62
N ARG A 113 17.03 17.76 10.16
CA ARG A 113 15.78 18.16 10.81
C ARG A 113 14.62 18.20 9.81
N ILE A 114 14.83 18.76 8.63
CA ILE A 114 13.81 18.82 7.56
C ILE A 114 13.39 17.40 7.17
N LEU A 115 14.35 16.53 6.85
CA LEU A 115 14.08 15.16 6.40
C LEU A 115 13.40 14.31 7.50
N ALA A 116 13.79 14.51 8.77
CA ALA A 116 13.15 13.89 9.91
C ALA A 116 11.70 14.36 10.08
N ASN A 117 11.43 15.66 9.90
CA ASN A 117 10.07 16.20 10.04
C ASN A 117 9.12 15.61 9.00
N TYR A 118 9.53 15.56 7.73
CA TYR A 118 8.74 14.93 6.66
C TYR A 118 8.57 13.41 6.88
N SER A 119 9.61 12.72 7.33
CA SER A 119 9.52 11.28 7.63
C SER A 119 8.60 10.99 8.83
N SER A 120 8.59 11.86 9.84
CA SER A 120 7.68 11.78 10.98
C SER A 120 6.24 12.04 10.56
N PHE A 121 6.00 13.06 9.75
CA PHE A 121 4.68 13.34 9.18
C PHE A 121 4.16 12.17 8.35
N GLY A 122 5.00 11.60 7.47
CA GLY A 122 4.65 10.41 6.70
C GLY A 122 4.27 9.22 7.58
N LYS A 123 5.03 8.97 8.66
CA LYS A 123 4.70 7.94 9.66
C LYS A 123 3.36 8.22 10.32
N LEU A 124 3.08 9.46 10.73
CA LEU A 124 1.82 9.85 11.34
C LEU A 124 0.64 9.59 10.40
N CYS A 125 0.76 9.93 9.11
CA CYS A 125 -0.27 9.63 8.11
C CYS A 125 -0.54 8.12 8.01
N THR A 126 0.50 7.29 7.92
CA THR A 126 0.33 5.83 7.85
C THR A 126 -0.31 5.28 9.12
N VAL A 127 0.13 5.71 10.31
CA VAL A 127 -0.43 5.28 11.59
C VAL A 127 -1.89 5.70 11.69
N GLY A 128 -2.22 6.95 11.36
CA GLY A 128 -3.60 7.44 11.37
C GLY A 128 -4.52 6.63 10.45
N TRP A 129 -4.05 6.28 9.25
CA TRP A 129 -4.80 5.42 8.34
C TRP A 129 -4.99 4.00 8.90
N ALA A 130 -3.93 3.40 9.46
CA ALA A 130 -4.00 2.07 10.06
C ALA A 130 -4.93 2.02 11.29
N CYS A 131 -4.89 3.04 12.16
CA CYS A 131 -5.80 3.16 13.30
C CYS A 131 -7.26 3.32 12.85
N LYS A 132 -7.53 4.12 11.82
CA LYS A 132 -8.88 4.25 11.24
C LYS A 132 -9.40 2.90 10.73
N LEU A 133 -8.53 2.11 10.11
CA LEU A 133 -8.89 0.77 9.64
C LEU A 133 -9.17 -0.20 10.79
N ALA A 134 -8.45 -0.10 11.91
CA ALA A 134 -8.63 -0.96 13.08
C ALA A 134 -9.87 -0.61 13.94
N LEU A 135 -10.38 0.63 13.84
CA LEU A 135 -11.55 1.12 14.57
C LEU A 135 -12.88 0.94 13.80
N ARG A 136 -12.84 0.30 12.63
CA ARG A 136 -13.99 0.07 11.75
C ARG A 136 -14.35 -1.40 11.73
#